data_AF-A0AAU7TMZ6-F1
#
_entry.id   AF-A0AAU7TMZ6-F1
#
_cell.length_a   1.000
_cell.length_b   1.000
_cell.length_c   1.000
_cell.angle_alpha   90.00
_cell.angle_beta   90.00
_cell.angle_gamma   90.00
#
_symmetry.space_group_name_H-M   'P 1'
#
loop_
_entity.id
_entity.type
_entity.pdbx_description
1 polymer ?
#
loop_
_entity_poly.entity_id
_entity_poly.type
_entity_poly.pdbx_seq_one_letter_code
_entity_poly.pdbx_strand_id
1 'polypeptide(L)'
;MESVAASLTMAAIAFALSAFILHKALPKSFVRLADRLSSGPATVFSLDEVRARATHLLNQLAADLSAADPGAVDRDLYERAGLARSAAERFLDSERLTDVVGALALSRSGLDDLRIATGRSQTRYRLCFFNPLHDEAVNDVGFRLDSGQVSVPACRRCAADVRKGTKKLDAVTGDNGKPYFLGDDVWAVTGYGALVEDLPTAIFRYEQSTS
;
A
#
# COMPACT_ATOMS: atom_id res chain seq x y z
N MET A 1 20.35 31.76 -20.47
CA MET A 1 19.67 31.12 -19.33
C MET A 1 18.16 31.04 -19.61
N GLU A 2 17.74 30.26 -20.61
CA GLU A 2 16.32 30.22 -21.04
C GLU A 2 15.87 28.80 -21.46
N SER A 3 16.28 27.75 -20.72
CA SER A 3 15.95 26.37 -21.11
C SER A 3 15.45 25.47 -19.98
N VAL A 4 15.03 26.04 -18.83
CA VAL A 4 14.51 25.24 -17.69
C VAL A 4 13.01 25.47 -17.45
N ALA A 5 12.46 26.62 -17.86
CA ALA A 5 11.05 26.96 -17.62
C ALA A 5 10.06 26.16 -18.48
N ALA A 6 10.46 25.70 -19.68
CA ALA A 6 9.56 25.00 -20.61
C ALA A 6 9.32 23.52 -20.26
N SER A 7 10.25 22.85 -19.58
CA SER A 7 10.09 21.44 -19.19
C SER A 7 9.20 21.25 -17.96
N LEU A 8 9.18 22.21 -17.04
CA LEU A 8 8.33 22.17 -15.84
C LEU A 8 6.85 22.43 -16.15
N THR A 9 6.55 23.23 -17.18
CA THR A 9 5.17 23.50 -17.60
C THR A 9 4.53 22.29 -18.28
N MET A 10 5.26 21.52 -19.09
CA MET A 10 4.70 20.32 -19.74
C MET A 10 4.42 19.17 -18.76
N ALA A 11 5.23 18.98 -17.72
CA ALA A 11 4.99 17.93 -16.72
C ALA A 11 3.75 18.22 -15.84
N ALA A 12 3.55 19.49 -15.46
CA ALA A 12 2.37 19.90 -14.70
C ALA A 12 1.07 19.80 -15.52
N ILE A 13 1.13 20.07 -16.83
CA ILE A 13 -0.03 19.95 -17.73
C ILE A 13 -0.40 18.46 -17.95
N ALA A 14 0.57 17.54 -18.03
CA ALA A 14 0.30 16.11 -18.15
C ALA A 14 -0.30 15.47 -16.87
N PHE A 15 0.10 15.93 -15.68
CA PHE A 15 -0.46 15.47 -14.41
C PHE A 15 -1.83 16.08 -14.12
N ALA A 16 -2.02 17.38 -14.40
CA ALA A 16 -3.31 18.04 -14.25
C ALA A 16 -4.36 17.50 -15.24
N LEU A 17 -3.96 17.14 -16.47
CA LEU A 17 -4.88 16.48 -17.42
C LEU A 17 -5.20 15.04 -17.01
N SER A 18 -4.27 14.31 -16.40
CA SER A 18 -4.54 12.97 -15.84
C SER A 18 -5.53 13.00 -14.66
N ALA A 19 -5.48 14.05 -13.83
CA ALA A 19 -6.44 14.24 -12.74
C ALA A 19 -7.80 14.78 -13.23
N PHE A 20 -7.81 15.62 -14.28
CA PHE A 20 -9.03 16.30 -14.73
C PHE A 20 -9.90 15.45 -15.68
N ILE A 21 -9.30 14.51 -16.44
CA ILE A 21 -10.06 13.60 -17.31
C ILE A 21 -10.87 12.56 -16.51
N LEU A 22 -10.58 12.37 -15.22
CA LEU A 22 -11.37 11.51 -14.33
C LEU A 22 -12.73 12.09 -13.90
N HIS A 23 -13.00 13.38 -14.16
CA HIS A 23 -14.15 14.08 -13.55
C HIS A 23 -15.36 14.33 -14.45
N LYS A 24 -15.39 13.88 -15.72
CA LYS A 24 -16.59 14.10 -16.56
C LYS A 24 -17.15 12.84 -17.22
N ALA A 25 -18.44 12.68 -16.93
CA ALA A 25 -19.42 11.70 -17.42
C ALA A 25 -19.29 10.31 -16.80
N LEU A 26 -20.12 10.06 -15.78
CA LEU A 26 -20.38 8.74 -15.22
C LEU A 26 -21.43 8.00 -16.12
N PRO A 27 -21.04 7.08 -17.03
CA PRO A 27 -21.97 6.14 -17.67
C PRO A 27 -22.60 5.14 -16.69
N LYS A 28 -23.89 4.80 -16.87
CA LYS A 28 -24.75 3.92 -16.05
C LYS A 28 -24.25 2.48 -15.72
N SER A 29 -22.99 2.14 -16.00
CA SER A 29 -22.30 0.89 -15.68
C SER A 29 -21.80 0.76 -14.23
N PHE A 30 -21.80 1.83 -13.44
CA PHE A 30 -21.20 1.92 -12.09
C PHE A 30 -21.78 0.97 -11.02
N VAL A 31 -22.97 0.39 -11.23
CA VAL A 31 -23.64 -0.38 -10.18
C VAL A 31 -23.22 -1.87 -10.18
N ARG A 32 -22.60 -2.38 -11.26
CA ARG A 32 -22.52 -3.85 -11.47
C ARG A 32 -21.41 -4.60 -10.73
N LEU A 33 -20.36 -3.97 -10.21
CA LEU A 33 -19.24 -4.67 -9.57
C LEU A 33 -19.22 -4.58 -8.05
N ALA A 34 -19.54 -3.41 -7.48
CA ALA A 34 -19.73 -3.23 -6.04
C ALA A 34 -20.82 -4.17 -5.46
N ASP A 35 -21.86 -4.48 -6.25
CA ASP A 35 -22.90 -5.46 -5.92
C ASP A 35 -22.44 -6.93 -6.07
N ARG A 36 -21.27 -7.18 -6.68
CA ARG A 36 -20.78 -8.56 -6.97
C ARG A 36 -19.62 -8.99 -6.09
N LEU A 37 -18.89 -8.07 -5.47
CA LEU A 37 -17.83 -8.37 -4.51
C LEU A 37 -18.43 -8.41 -3.10
N SER A 38 -19.28 -9.41 -2.82
CA SER A 38 -19.72 -9.68 -1.45
C SER A 38 -18.55 -10.30 -0.68
N SER A 39 -18.04 -9.59 0.33
CA SER A 39 -17.13 -10.12 1.34
C SER A 39 -17.76 -11.39 1.95
N GLY A 40 -17.10 -12.54 1.83
CA GLY A 40 -17.59 -13.77 2.45
C GLY A 40 -16.45 -14.77 2.60
N PRO A 41 -16.49 -15.60 3.65
CA PRO A 41 -15.65 -15.32 4.81
C PRO A 41 -14.21 -15.07 4.34
N ALA A 42 -13.77 -13.82 4.47
CA ALA A 42 -12.36 -13.50 4.43
C ALA A 42 -11.64 -14.40 5.45
N THR A 43 -10.35 -14.63 5.28
CA THR A 43 -9.57 -15.10 6.43
C THR A 43 -9.78 -14.04 7.52
N VAL A 44 -10.60 -14.33 8.54
CA VAL A 44 -10.94 -13.37 9.59
C VAL A 44 -9.74 -13.32 10.50
N PHE A 45 -8.86 -12.37 10.23
CA PHE A 45 -7.78 -12.05 11.16
C PHE A 45 -8.39 -11.26 12.30
N SER A 46 -8.24 -11.75 13.53
CA SER A 46 -8.61 -10.93 14.67
C SER A 46 -7.69 -9.72 14.75
N LEU A 47 -8.21 -8.58 15.21
CA LEU A 47 -7.43 -7.36 15.41
C LEU A 47 -6.19 -7.64 16.27
N ASP A 48 -6.34 -8.44 17.32
CA ASP A 48 -5.26 -8.80 18.24
C ASP A 48 -4.17 -9.65 17.58
N GLU A 49 -4.53 -10.62 16.72
CA GLU A 49 -3.53 -11.39 15.96
C GLU A 49 -2.75 -10.50 14.99
N VAL A 50 -3.44 -9.60 14.30
CA VAL A 50 -2.77 -8.64 13.40
C VAL A 50 -1.87 -7.71 14.18
N ARG A 51 -2.34 -7.19 15.31
CA ARG A 51 -1.56 -6.32 16.21
C ARG A 51 -0.32 -7.03 16.72
N ALA A 52 -0.45 -8.27 17.21
CA ALA A 52 0.68 -9.07 17.67
C ALA A 52 1.73 -9.26 16.56
N ARG A 53 1.30 -9.54 15.32
CA ARG A 53 2.20 -9.67 14.17
C ARG A 53 2.85 -8.35 13.78
N ALA A 54 2.10 -7.25 13.80
CA ALA A 54 2.60 -5.90 13.54
C ALA A 54 3.65 -5.51 14.59
N THR A 55 3.37 -5.71 15.88
CA THR A 55 4.30 -5.47 16.99
C THR A 55 5.60 -6.26 16.82
N HIS A 56 5.50 -7.54 16.45
CA HIS A 56 6.70 -8.36 16.22
C HIS A 56 7.59 -7.77 15.11
N LEU A 57 7.01 -7.41 13.98
CA LEU A 57 7.74 -6.83 12.85
C LEU A 57 8.30 -5.44 13.16
N LEU A 58 7.56 -4.62 13.90
CA LEU A 58 7.99 -3.30 14.31
C LEU A 58 9.18 -3.38 15.27
N ASN A 59 9.13 -4.31 16.24
CA ASN A 59 10.24 -4.56 17.15
C ASN A 59 11.47 -5.08 16.40
N GLN A 60 11.28 -5.94 15.40
CA GLN A 60 12.36 -6.39 14.53
C GLN A 60 12.96 -5.21 13.75
N LEU A 61 12.14 -4.33 13.18
CA LEU A 61 12.61 -3.14 12.47
C LEU A 61 13.40 -2.21 13.39
N ALA A 62 12.91 -1.97 14.61
CA ALA A 62 13.59 -1.15 15.60
C ALA A 62 14.95 -1.74 16.01
N ALA A 63 15.03 -3.07 16.17
CA ALA A 63 16.27 -3.78 16.48
C ALA A 63 17.27 -3.68 15.32
N ASP A 64 16.84 -3.98 14.09
CA ASP A 64 17.71 -3.92 12.90
C ASP A 64 18.21 -2.48 12.64
N LEU A 65 17.35 -1.46 12.81
CA LEU A 65 17.75 -0.05 12.72
C LEU A 65 18.81 0.31 13.76
N SER A 66 18.64 -0.16 15.00
CA SER A 66 19.60 0.11 16.09
C SER A 66 20.95 -0.60 15.89
N ALA A 67 20.95 -1.72 15.18
CA ALA A 67 22.16 -2.51 14.91
C ALA A 67 22.92 -2.04 13.65
N ALA A 68 22.26 -1.36 12.72
CA ALA A 68 22.90 -0.83 11.51
C ALA A 68 23.77 0.40 11.84
N ASP A 69 24.93 0.50 11.19
CA ASP A 69 25.74 1.73 11.20
C ASP A 69 25.24 2.67 10.09
N PRO A 70 24.63 3.82 10.42
CA PRO A 70 24.10 4.75 9.42
C PRO A 70 25.18 5.30 8.47
N GLY A 71 26.45 5.29 8.88
CA GLY A 71 27.59 5.74 8.05
C GLY A 71 28.07 4.71 7.03
N ALA A 72 27.61 3.47 7.13
CA ALA A 72 28.07 2.34 6.33
C ALA A 72 26.99 1.74 5.40
N VAL A 73 25.78 2.31 5.40
CA VAL A 73 24.63 1.85 4.60
C VAL A 73 24.14 2.94 3.66
N ASP A 74 23.27 2.58 2.71
CA ASP A 74 22.54 3.56 1.92
C ASP A 74 21.70 4.47 2.85
N ARG A 75 22.03 5.75 2.87
CA ARG A 75 21.46 6.72 3.81
C ARG A 75 19.98 6.96 3.55
N ASP A 76 19.56 7.07 2.29
CA ASP A 76 18.17 7.40 1.94
C ASP A 76 17.24 6.25 2.32
N LEU A 77 17.67 5.01 2.08
CA LEU A 77 16.91 3.82 2.48
C LEU A 77 16.89 3.63 4.00
N TYR A 78 17.99 3.93 4.70
CA TYR A 78 18.02 3.92 6.16
C TYR A 78 17.04 4.96 6.77
N GLU A 79 17.05 6.19 6.25
CA GLU A 79 16.13 7.25 6.69
C GLU A 79 14.67 6.88 6.41
N ARG A 80 14.37 6.32 5.22
CA ARG A 80 13.03 5.79 4.89
C ARG A 80 12.58 4.68 5.84
N ALA A 81 13.47 3.75 6.20
CA ALA A 81 13.16 2.71 7.18
C ALA A 81 12.84 3.29 8.56
N GLY A 82 13.55 4.34 8.98
CA GLY A 82 13.25 5.12 10.18
C GLY A 82 11.86 5.78 10.13
N LEU A 83 11.52 6.43 9.01
CA LEU A 83 10.19 7.03 8.81
C LEU A 83 9.09 5.97 8.83
N ALA A 84 9.32 4.80 8.23
CA ALA A 84 8.38 3.68 8.26
C ALA A 84 8.14 3.17 9.68
N ARG A 85 9.19 3.06 10.50
CA ARG A 85 9.06 2.72 11.91
C ARG A 85 8.19 3.74 12.67
N SER A 86 8.51 5.03 12.57
CA SER A 86 7.74 6.08 13.26
C SER A 86 6.30 6.16 12.79
N ALA A 87 6.04 5.96 11.50
CA ALA A 87 4.67 5.89 10.98
C ALA A 87 3.94 4.64 11.50
N ALA A 88 4.60 3.49 11.59
CA ALA A 88 3.99 2.26 12.10
C ALA A 88 3.60 2.38 13.58
N GLU A 89 4.45 3.01 14.41
CA GLU A 89 4.16 3.29 15.81
C GLU A 89 2.86 4.09 15.99
N ARG A 90 2.54 5.01 15.07
CA ARG A 90 1.30 5.81 15.11
C ARG A 90 0.02 4.99 14.90
N PHE A 91 0.08 3.90 14.14
CA PHE A 91 -1.10 3.12 13.76
C PHE A 91 -1.26 1.81 14.56
N LEU A 92 -0.24 1.39 15.30
CA LEU A 92 -0.19 0.08 15.95
C LEU A 92 -1.32 -0.13 16.98
N ASP A 93 -1.60 0.90 17.77
CA ASP A 93 -2.61 0.87 18.83
C ASP A 93 -3.99 1.33 18.34
N SER A 94 -4.20 1.44 17.02
CA SER A 94 -5.52 1.75 16.46
C SER A 94 -6.52 0.62 16.72
N GLU A 95 -7.79 1.00 16.89
CA GLU A 95 -8.92 0.07 16.94
C GLU A 95 -9.44 -0.31 15.54
N ARG A 96 -8.95 0.36 14.50
CA ARG A 96 -9.28 0.06 13.10
C ARG A 96 -8.35 -1.02 12.57
N LEU A 97 -8.91 -2.14 12.12
CA LEU A 97 -8.14 -3.23 11.53
C LEU A 97 -7.26 -2.76 10.37
N THR A 98 -7.76 -1.85 9.53
CA THR A 98 -6.99 -1.31 8.41
C THR A 98 -5.74 -0.56 8.86
N ASP A 99 -5.82 0.23 9.93
CA ASP A 99 -4.66 0.93 10.47
C ASP A 99 -3.60 -0.04 11.02
N VAL A 100 -4.02 -1.08 11.74
CA VAL A 100 -3.08 -2.08 12.29
C VAL A 100 -2.43 -2.91 11.17
N VAL A 101 -3.18 -3.22 10.09
CA VAL A 101 -2.60 -3.77 8.86
C VAL A 101 -1.61 -2.79 8.23
N GLY A 102 -1.90 -1.49 8.29
CA GLY A 102 -1.01 -0.40 7.90
C GLY A 102 0.31 -0.39 8.66
N ALA A 103 0.25 -0.52 9.99
CA ALA A 103 1.44 -0.64 10.83
C ALA A 103 2.31 -1.84 10.44
N LEU A 104 1.68 -2.99 10.14
CA LEU A 104 2.37 -4.17 9.62
C LEU A 104 3.02 -3.91 8.26
N ALA A 105 2.31 -3.27 7.34
CA ALA A 105 2.80 -2.96 6.00
C ALA A 105 3.99 -2.00 6.02
N LEU A 106 3.92 -0.97 6.86
CA LEU A 106 5.00 -0.02 7.13
C LEU A 106 6.22 -0.74 7.71
N SER A 107 6.03 -1.60 8.72
CA SER A 107 7.12 -2.35 9.33
C SER A 107 7.84 -3.26 8.32
N ARG A 108 7.10 -3.94 7.44
CA ARG A 108 7.69 -4.75 6.35
C ARG A 108 8.43 -3.90 5.33
N SER A 109 7.86 -2.76 4.96
CA SER A 109 8.50 -1.84 3.99
C SER A 109 9.81 -1.30 4.55
N GLY A 110 9.84 -0.92 5.84
CA GLY A 110 11.08 -0.49 6.50
C GLY A 110 12.12 -1.60 6.62
N LEU A 111 11.70 -2.84 6.93
CA LEU A 111 12.60 -4.01 6.95
C LEU A 111 13.17 -4.32 5.56
N ASP A 112 12.41 -4.07 4.50
CA ASP A 112 12.87 -4.22 3.12
C ASP A 112 13.87 -3.15 2.72
N ASP A 113 13.54 -1.87 2.97
CA ASP A 113 14.44 -0.74 2.74
C ASP A 113 15.78 -0.97 3.46
N LEU A 114 15.76 -1.44 4.72
CA LEU A 114 16.97 -1.70 5.47
C LEU A 114 17.75 -2.93 4.97
N ARG A 115 17.08 -3.97 4.47
CA ARG A 115 17.76 -5.11 3.81
C ARG A 115 18.47 -4.65 2.54
N ILE A 116 17.88 -3.75 1.77
CA ILE A 116 18.52 -3.19 0.58
C ILE A 116 19.66 -2.25 0.99
N ALA A 117 19.45 -1.37 1.96
CA ALA A 117 20.46 -0.43 2.45
C ALA A 117 21.73 -1.12 2.95
N THR A 118 21.58 -2.30 3.56
CA THR A 118 22.67 -3.14 4.08
C THR A 118 23.25 -4.11 3.05
N GLY A 119 22.77 -4.09 1.80
CA GLY A 119 23.20 -5.02 0.75
C GLY A 119 22.75 -6.47 0.95
N ARG A 120 21.86 -6.75 1.92
CA ARG A 120 21.27 -8.07 2.19
C ARG A 120 20.21 -8.48 1.15
N SER A 121 19.70 -7.53 0.36
CA SER A 121 18.76 -7.76 -0.74
C SER A 121 19.06 -6.81 -1.91
N GLN A 122 18.74 -7.26 -3.12
CA GLN A 122 18.75 -6.42 -4.33
C GLN A 122 17.34 -6.18 -4.89
N THR A 123 16.34 -6.86 -4.35
CA THR A 123 14.95 -6.82 -4.83
C THR A 123 14.04 -6.26 -3.75
N ARG A 124 13.13 -5.36 -4.13
CA ARG A 124 12.10 -4.85 -3.24
C ARG A 124 11.03 -5.89 -2.97
N TYR A 125 10.71 -6.09 -1.71
CA TYR A 125 9.56 -6.85 -1.27
C TYR A 125 8.27 -6.12 -1.65
N ARG A 126 7.34 -6.83 -2.28
CA ARG A 126 6.05 -6.28 -2.69
C ARG A 126 4.92 -6.92 -1.92
N LEU A 127 4.09 -6.11 -1.27
CA LEU A 127 2.89 -6.60 -0.58
C LEU A 127 1.82 -7.04 -1.60
N CYS A 128 1.03 -8.04 -1.22
CA CYS A 128 -0.18 -8.36 -1.96
C CYS A 128 -1.19 -7.22 -1.82
N PHE A 129 -1.57 -6.60 -2.94
CA PHE A 129 -2.55 -5.52 -2.98
C PHE A 129 -3.87 -5.90 -2.32
N PHE A 130 -4.38 -7.10 -2.56
CA PHE A 130 -5.69 -7.48 -2.00
C PHE A 130 -5.65 -7.67 -0.49
N ASN A 131 -4.57 -8.28 0.02
CA ASN A 131 -4.42 -8.56 1.43
C ASN A 131 -2.93 -8.52 1.85
N PRO A 132 -2.48 -7.42 2.47
CA PRO A 132 -1.10 -7.29 2.94
C PRO A 132 -0.69 -8.35 3.96
N LEU A 133 -1.63 -9.08 4.59
CA LEU A 133 -1.32 -10.14 5.54
C LEU A 133 -0.85 -11.44 4.88
N HIS A 134 -1.05 -11.57 3.56
CA HIS A 134 -0.56 -12.70 2.77
C HIS A 134 0.96 -12.61 2.53
N ASP A 135 1.47 -13.60 1.79
CA ASP A 135 2.83 -13.66 1.30
C ASP A 135 3.14 -12.55 0.29
N GLU A 136 4.43 -12.44 -0.06
CA GLU A 136 4.93 -11.54 -1.09
C GLU A 136 4.15 -11.68 -2.40
N ALA A 137 3.94 -10.55 -3.07
CA ALA A 137 3.41 -10.52 -4.41
C ALA A 137 4.42 -11.09 -5.40
N VAL A 138 3.97 -12.07 -6.18
CA VAL A 138 4.79 -12.78 -7.16
C VAL A 138 4.40 -12.46 -8.60
N ASN A 139 3.25 -11.82 -8.81
CA ASN A 139 2.77 -11.43 -10.13
C ASN A 139 2.01 -10.10 -10.03
N ASP A 140 2.02 -9.34 -11.11
CA ASP A 140 1.04 -8.28 -11.33
C ASP A 140 -0.21 -8.87 -12.02
N VAL A 141 -1.38 -8.40 -11.60
CA VAL A 141 -2.65 -8.77 -12.23
C VAL A 141 -3.45 -7.54 -12.61
N GLY A 142 -4.05 -7.59 -13.79
CA GLY A 142 -5.05 -6.62 -14.20
C GLY A 142 -6.32 -6.80 -13.38
N PHE A 143 -6.69 -5.78 -12.62
CA PHE A 143 -7.89 -5.72 -11.80
C PHE A 143 -8.74 -4.53 -12.20
N ARG A 144 -10.06 -4.68 -12.21
CA ARG A 144 -10.98 -3.59 -12.57
C ARG A 144 -11.59 -3.02 -11.31
N LEU A 145 -11.29 -1.76 -11.03
CA LEU A 145 -11.94 -0.91 -10.05
C LEU A 145 -12.95 0.01 -10.77
N ASP A 146 -13.78 0.72 -9.99
CA ASP A 146 -14.75 1.67 -10.54
C ASP A 146 -14.07 2.85 -11.26
N SER A 147 -12.84 3.18 -10.86
CA SER A 147 -11.98 4.19 -11.48
C SER A 147 -11.29 3.73 -12.78
N GLY A 148 -11.34 2.43 -13.10
CA GLY A 148 -10.72 1.88 -14.31
C GLY A 148 -10.02 0.54 -14.11
N GLN A 149 -9.27 0.12 -15.12
CA GLN A 149 -8.41 -1.06 -15.03
C GLN A 149 -7.06 -0.66 -14.48
N VAL A 150 -6.64 -1.32 -13.40
CA VAL A 150 -5.35 -1.10 -12.73
C VAL A 150 -4.53 -2.40 -12.78
N SER A 151 -3.20 -2.26 -12.82
CA SER A 151 -2.29 -3.40 -12.62
C SER A 151 -1.81 -3.37 -11.18
N VAL A 152 -2.02 -4.45 -10.43
CA VAL A 152 -1.70 -4.50 -9.00
C VAL A 152 -0.87 -5.74 -8.64
N PRO A 153 0.12 -5.62 -7.73
CA PRO A 153 0.85 -6.78 -7.23
C PRO A 153 -0.06 -7.71 -6.44
N ALA A 154 0.04 -9.01 -6.69
CA ALA A 154 -0.73 -10.02 -5.97
C ALA A 154 0.12 -11.24 -5.62
N CYS A 155 -0.16 -11.82 -4.44
CA CYS A 155 0.36 -13.13 -4.08
C CYS A 155 -0.18 -14.20 -5.06
N ARG A 156 0.43 -15.38 -5.06
CA ARG A 156 0.06 -16.48 -5.99
C ARG A 156 -1.44 -16.81 -5.93
N ARG A 157 -2.01 -16.84 -4.72
CA ARG A 157 -3.42 -17.15 -4.46
C ARG A 157 -4.34 -16.07 -5.04
N CYS A 158 -4.17 -14.82 -4.63
CA CYS A 158 -5.01 -13.71 -5.11
C CYS A 158 -4.89 -13.54 -6.63
N ALA A 159 -3.68 -13.71 -7.20
CA ALA A 159 -3.50 -13.65 -8.65
C ALA A 159 -4.29 -14.75 -9.38
N ALA A 160 -4.34 -15.96 -8.81
CA ALA A 160 -5.14 -17.06 -9.36
C ALA A 160 -6.64 -16.78 -9.25
N ASP A 161 -7.10 -16.21 -8.13
CA ASP A 161 -8.51 -15.87 -7.91
C ASP A 161 -8.99 -14.77 -8.86
N VAL A 162 -8.18 -13.74 -9.09
CA VAL A 162 -8.47 -12.70 -10.09
C VAL A 162 -8.59 -13.29 -11.49
N ARG A 163 -7.65 -14.14 -11.91
CA ARG A 163 -7.68 -14.80 -13.23
C ARG A 163 -8.90 -15.69 -13.44
N LYS A 164 -9.38 -16.34 -12.38
CA LYS A 164 -10.61 -17.16 -12.41
C LYS A 164 -11.89 -16.33 -12.47
N GLY A 165 -11.80 -15.01 -12.30
CA GLY A 165 -12.96 -14.14 -12.18
C GLY A 165 -13.74 -14.40 -10.87
N THR A 166 -13.05 -14.83 -9.82
CA THR A 166 -13.66 -15.12 -8.52
C THR A 166 -14.31 -13.86 -7.97
N LYS A 167 -15.59 -13.95 -7.61
CA LYS A 167 -16.38 -12.84 -7.06
C LYS A 167 -16.04 -12.50 -5.60
N LYS A 168 -15.17 -13.30 -4.97
CA LYS A 168 -14.82 -13.22 -3.56
C LYS A 168 -13.30 -13.30 -3.43
N LEU A 169 -12.66 -12.14 -3.38
CA LEU A 169 -11.23 -12.06 -3.08
C LEU A 169 -11.05 -12.04 -1.57
N ASP A 170 -10.06 -12.77 -1.07
CA ASP A 170 -9.65 -12.68 0.33
C ASP A 170 -8.89 -11.36 0.51
N ALA A 171 -9.62 -10.30 0.83
CA ALA A 171 -9.13 -8.94 0.96
C ALA A 171 -9.28 -8.43 2.38
N VAL A 172 -8.42 -7.49 2.79
CA VAL A 172 -8.64 -6.77 4.05
C VAL A 172 -9.93 -5.99 3.97
N THR A 173 -10.78 -6.19 4.97
CA THR A 173 -12.08 -5.52 5.08
C THR A 173 -11.88 -4.14 5.70
N GLY A 174 -12.35 -3.10 5.01
CA GLY A 174 -12.45 -1.75 5.55
C GLY A 174 -13.63 -1.58 6.49
N ASP A 175 -13.74 -0.40 7.11
CA ASP A 175 -14.72 -0.13 8.17
C ASP A 175 -16.19 -0.27 7.71
N ASN A 176 -16.44 -0.13 6.41
CA ASN A 176 -17.78 -0.28 5.81
C ASN A 176 -18.13 -1.75 5.47
N GLY A 177 -17.31 -2.73 5.88
CA GLY A 177 -17.51 -4.15 5.59
C GLY A 177 -17.15 -4.58 4.16
N LYS A 178 -16.69 -3.65 3.31
CA LYS A 178 -16.22 -3.91 1.94
C LYS A 178 -14.69 -4.03 1.92
N PRO A 179 -14.10 -4.61 0.85
CA PRO A 179 -12.66 -4.58 0.66
C PRO A 179 -12.10 -3.15 0.75
N TYR A 180 -10.98 -2.98 1.45
CA TYR A 180 -10.41 -1.67 1.77
C TYR A 180 -10.16 -0.82 0.51
N PHE A 181 -9.74 -1.45 -0.60
CA PHE A 181 -9.43 -0.77 -1.87
C PHE A 181 -10.67 -0.21 -2.59
N LEU A 182 -11.88 -0.40 -2.04
CA LEU A 182 -13.10 0.27 -2.49
C LEU A 182 -13.43 1.53 -1.67
N GLY A 183 -12.65 1.81 -0.62
CA GLY A 183 -12.72 3.07 0.13
C GLY A 183 -11.89 4.17 -0.51
N ASP A 184 -11.78 5.28 0.19
CA ASP A 184 -11.03 6.47 -0.19
C ASP A 184 -9.98 6.88 0.88
N ASP A 185 -9.76 6.04 1.89
CA ASP A 185 -8.78 6.30 2.93
C ASP A 185 -7.33 6.13 2.43
N VAL A 186 -6.39 6.52 3.29
CA VAL A 186 -4.95 6.45 2.97
C VAL A 186 -4.50 5.05 2.53
N TRP A 187 -5.11 4.01 3.09
CA TRP A 187 -4.77 2.63 2.76
C TRP A 187 -5.31 2.24 1.40
N ALA A 188 -6.55 2.63 1.08
CA ALA A 188 -7.14 2.43 -0.23
C ALA A 188 -6.32 3.09 -1.36
N VAL A 189 -5.88 4.34 -1.13
CA VAL A 189 -5.10 5.12 -2.12
C VAL A 189 -3.69 4.54 -2.32
N THR A 190 -3.04 4.09 -1.25
CA THR A 190 -1.66 3.59 -1.30
C THR A 190 -1.56 2.10 -1.60
N GLY A 191 -2.67 1.35 -1.46
CA GLY A 191 -2.68 -0.10 -1.48
C GLY A 191 -1.80 -0.71 -0.40
N TYR A 192 -1.65 -0.06 0.76
CA TYR A 192 -0.66 -0.41 1.79
C TYR A 192 0.80 -0.46 1.28
N GLY A 193 1.14 0.36 0.29
CA GLY A 193 2.47 0.35 -0.33
C GLY A 193 2.55 -0.51 -1.59
N ALA A 194 1.49 -1.23 -1.96
CA ALA A 194 1.43 -1.94 -3.23
C ALA A 194 1.44 -1.01 -4.46
N LEU A 195 0.97 0.24 -4.29
CA LEU A 195 0.82 1.22 -5.38
C LEU A 195 1.83 2.36 -5.31
N VAL A 196 2.68 2.40 -4.28
CA VAL A 196 3.64 3.48 -4.03
C VAL A 196 4.98 2.91 -3.61
N GLU A 197 6.07 3.54 -4.03
CA GLU A 197 7.43 3.07 -3.68
C GLU A 197 7.85 3.46 -2.24
N ASP A 198 7.37 4.60 -1.76
CA ASP A 198 7.67 5.15 -0.44
C ASP A 198 6.35 5.38 0.31
N LEU A 199 5.93 4.34 1.04
CA LEU A 199 4.68 4.35 1.79
C LEU A 199 4.65 5.42 2.90
N PRO A 200 5.69 5.59 3.74
CA PRO A 200 5.70 6.66 4.76
C PRO A 200 5.48 8.05 4.16
N THR A 201 6.19 8.37 3.07
CA THR A 201 6.03 9.66 2.38
C THR A 201 4.63 9.81 1.76
N ALA A 202 4.08 8.72 1.20
CA ALA A 202 2.72 8.74 0.63
C ALA A 202 1.64 9.01 1.68
N ILE A 203 1.76 8.43 2.89
CA ILE A 203 0.85 8.68 4.01
C ILE A 203 0.92 10.15 4.41
N PHE A 204 2.13 10.70 4.60
CA PHE A 204 2.30 12.10 4.98
C PHE A 204 1.67 13.06 3.95
N ARG A 205 1.84 12.80 2.65
CA ARG A 205 1.22 13.60 1.59
C ARG A 205 -0.30 13.49 1.60
N TYR A 206 -0.84 12.30 1.85
CA TYR A 206 -2.29 12.10 1.99
C TYR A 206 -2.85 12.96 3.13
N GLU A 207 -2.24 12.90 4.32
CA GLU A 207 -2.66 13.66 5.50
C GLU A 207 -2.67 15.17 5.26
N GLN A 208 -1.67 15.70 4.53
CA GLN A 208 -1.62 17.11 4.14
C GLN A 208 -2.73 17.52 3.18
N SER A 209 -3.17 16.62 2.31
CA SER A 209 -4.21 16.90 1.31
C SER A 209 -5.63 16.88 1.89
N THR A 210 -5.80 16.26 3.06
CA THR A 210 -7.10 16.09 3.73
C THR A 210 -7.26 16.95 4.99
N SER A 211 -6.24 17.75 5.33
CA SER A 211 -6.26 18.72 6.44
C SER A 211 -6.76 20.08 5.96
#